data_AF-A0AB73LZ32-F1
#
_entry.id   AF-A0AB73LZ32-F1
#
_cell.length_a   1.000
_cell.length_b   1.000
_cell.length_c   1.000
_cell.angle_alpha   90.00
_cell.angle_beta   90.00
_cell.angle_gamma   90.00
#
_symmetry.space_group_name_H-M   'P 1'
#
loop_
_entity.id
_entity.type
_entity.pdbx_description
1 polymer ?
#
loop_
_entity_poly.entity_id
_entity_poly.type
_entity_poly.pdbx_seq_one_letter_code
_entity_poly.pdbx_strand_id
1 'polypeptide(L)'
;MGYNSTLTRTWDRTTPRDGLLLQAEFQRLLDNDAFLKSGIDSNTTNITNLTSVLNSLIIPLGGVREDNLDQLDPNYFRDANGQAISRTTFAALWNLVHKAVSGINPSTDRVGISAHGRTEGSLVKFSFSGGGITALVKYYVRNPTTNDFQISATATGAILDLTSNQTGDCIVDTEFGFGDGSTTFNVPDRRGIFPRGAGVHGTRAKAAGGNYDGGAVGYEGQDQGHAHGHELWGEIGSASGSGTAHFNTTSANTTRLFAGGGPTGQPVRNINTDGTNGPPRFGNETSPASVGVRFKVRVA
;
A
#
# COMPACT_ATOMS: atom_id res chain seq x y z
N MET A 1 -17.08 18.40 44.85
CA MET A 1 -17.83 18.24 46.11
C MET A 1 -18.42 16.83 46.09
N GLY A 2 -18.30 16.05 47.16
CA GLY A 2 -18.90 14.71 47.19
C GLY A 2 -20.43 14.81 47.23
N TYR A 3 -21.12 13.90 46.53
CA TYR A 3 -22.58 13.83 46.57
C TYR A 3 -23.05 13.63 48.02
N ASN A 4 -23.85 14.56 48.54
CA ASN A 4 -24.47 14.46 49.85
C ASN A 4 -25.99 14.40 49.66
N SER A 5 -26.58 13.24 49.91
CA SER A 5 -28.02 12.98 49.80
C SER A 5 -28.82 13.48 51.01
N THR A 6 -28.16 14.07 52.01
CA THR A 6 -28.81 14.51 53.24
C THR A 6 -29.49 15.86 53.05
N LEU A 7 -30.78 15.92 53.35
CA LEU A 7 -31.56 17.15 53.30
C LEU A 7 -31.14 18.05 54.48
N THR A 8 -30.34 19.09 54.21
CA THR A 8 -29.72 19.92 55.25
C THR A 8 -30.64 21.03 55.79
N ARG A 9 -31.84 21.21 55.22
CA ARG A 9 -32.77 22.28 55.60
C ARG A 9 -34.21 21.92 55.29
N THR A 10 -35.13 22.22 56.21
CA THR A 10 -36.57 21.97 56.09
C THR A 10 -37.32 23.30 56.18
N TRP A 11 -38.30 23.53 55.32
CA TRP A 11 -39.13 24.74 55.36
C TRP A 11 -40.36 24.52 56.25
N ASP A 12 -40.64 25.48 57.11
CA ASP A 12 -41.81 25.48 57.99
C ASP A 12 -42.38 26.88 58.18
N ARG A 13 -43.41 27.01 59.03
CA ARG A 13 -44.08 28.29 59.31
C ARG A 13 -43.24 29.28 60.13
N THR A 14 -42.09 28.84 60.66
CA THR A 14 -41.17 29.68 61.45
C THR A 14 -40.00 30.20 60.61
N THR A 15 -39.87 29.72 59.38
CA THR A 15 -38.83 30.13 58.43
C THR A 15 -38.97 31.63 58.08
N PRO A 16 -37.92 32.45 58.30
CA PRO A 16 -37.94 33.88 57.98
C PRO A 16 -38.34 34.16 56.52
N ARG A 17 -39.17 35.19 56.31
CA ARG A 17 -39.63 35.63 54.97
C ARG A 17 -38.65 36.58 54.27
N ASP A 18 -37.39 36.57 54.67
CA ASP A 18 -36.34 37.47 54.17
C ASP A 18 -35.75 37.05 52.81
N GLY A 19 -36.17 35.89 52.29
CA GLY A 19 -35.70 35.36 51.00
C GLY A 19 -34.29 34.75 51.05
N LEU A 20 -33.58 34.84 52.17
CA LEU A 20 -32.20 34.34 52.30
C LEU A 20 -32.14 32.81 52.22
N LEU A 21 -33.17 32.15 52.76
CA LEU A 21 -33.34 30.70 52.66
C LEU A 21 -33.61 30.21 51.23
N LEU A 22 -34.42 30.97 50.47
CA LEU A 22 -34.66 30.71 49.04
C LEU A 22 -33.38 30.92 48.23
N GLN A 23 -32.70 32.04 48.45
CA GLN A 23 -31.43 32.37 47.79
C GLN A 23 -30.37 31.28 48.03
N ALA A 24 -30.25 30.81 49.27
CA ALA A 24 -29.30 29.75 49.62
C ALA A 24 -29.63 28.41 48.94
N GLU A 25 -30.90 28.05 48.82
CA GLU A 25 -31.30 26.81 48.14
C GLU A 25 -31.10 26.90 46.63
N PHE A 26 -31.47 28.03 46.01
CA PHE A 26 -31.18 28.26 44.59
C PHE A 26 -29.68 28.22 44.30
N GLN A 27 -28.84 28.79 45.16
CA GLN A 27 -27.39 28.72 45.02
C GLN A 27 -26.89 27.27 45.11
N ARG A 28 -27.41 26.47 46.06
CA ARG A 28 -27.04 25.06 46.20
C ARG A 28 -27.43 24.22 44.98
N LEU A 29 -28.61 24.47 44.41
CA LEU A 29 -29.06 23.82 43.17
C LEU A 29 -28.17 24.23 41.99
N LEU A 30 -27.85 25.53 41.86
CA LEU A 30 -26.94 26.03 40.84
C LEU A 30 -25.54 25.40 40.95
N ASP A 31 -25.01 25.27 42.16
CA ASP A 31 -23.71 24.65 42.42
C ASP A 31 -23.72 23.14 42.07
N ASN A 32 -24.82 22.44 42.36
CA ASN A 32 -25.00 21.04 41.97
C ASN A 32 -25.08 20.88 40.44
N ASP A 33 -25.85 21.74 39.77
CA ASP A 33 -25.99 21.71 38.30
C ASP A 33 -24.66 22.02 37.63
N ALA A 34 -23.89 22.98 38.14
CA ALA A 34 -22.55 23.28 37.67
C ALA A 34 -21.58 22.09 37.86
N PHE A 35 -21.66 21.40 39.00
CA PHE A 35 -20.86 20.20 39.26
C PHE A 35 -21.23 19.05 38.32
N LEU A 36 -22.53 18.78 38.12
CA LEU A 36 -23.01 17.76 37.19
C LEU A 36 -22.59 18.08 35.75
N LYS A 37 -22.73 19.34 35.32
CA LYS A 37 -22.28 19.78 34.00
C LYS A 37 -20.79 19.56 33.81
N SER A 38 -19.96 19.94 34.79
CA SER A 38 -18.51 19.72 34.74
C SER A 38 -18.16 18.23 34.63
N GLY A 39 -18.87 17.35 35.36
CA GLY A 39 -18.71 15.91 35.24
C GLY A 39 -19.11 15.35 33.87
N ILE A 40 -20.22 15.82 33.30
CA ILE A 40 -20.69 15.45 31.96
C ILE A 40 -19.68 15.91 30.89
N ASP A 41 -19.20 17.15 30.97
CA ASP A 41 -18.21 17.71 30.03
C ASP A 41 -16.89 16.92 30.08
N SER A 42 -16.43 16.56 31.29
CA SER A 42 -15.23 15.74 31.49
C SER A 42 -15.39 14.33 30.95
N ASN A 43 -16.52 13.66 31.23
CA ASN A 43 -16.80 12.34 30.68
C ASN A 43 -16.93 12.37 29.15
N THR A 44 -17.56 13.40 28.60
CA THR A 44 -17.67 13.59 27.14
C THR A 44 -16.29 13.71 26.52
N THR A 45 -15.40 14.53 27.10
CA THR A 45 -14.01 14.68 26.65
C THR A 45 -13.23 13.37 26.77
N ASN A 46 -13.38 12.63 27.87
CA ASN A 46 -12.73 11.33 28.06
C ASN A 46 -13.20 10.28 27.04
N ILE A 47 -14.49 10.23 26.73
CA ILE A 47 -15.06 9.33 25.72
C ILE A 47 -14.53 9.70 24.32
N THR A 48 -14.49 10.99 23.98
CA THR A 48 -13.90 11.47 22.71
C THR A 48 -12.43 11.11 22.60
N ASN A 49 -11.65 11.31 23.66
CA ASN A 49 -10.24 10.96 23.70
C ASN A 49 -10.02 9.44 23.59
N LEU A 50 -10.80 8.62 24.30
CA LEU A 50 -10.73 7.16 24.21
C LEU A 50 -11.10 6.65 22.81
N THR A 51 -12.10 7.24 22.18
CA THR A 51 -12.49 6.94 20.80
C THR A 51 -11.36 7.28 19.82
N SER A 52 -10.72 8.44 20.00
CA SER A 52 -9.57 8.87 19.21
C SER A 52 -8.34 7.98 19.42
N VAL A 53 -8.07 7.57 20.67
CA VAL A 53 -7.01 6.62 21.02
C VAL A 53 -7.29 5.24 20.40
N LEU A 54 -8.48 4.68 20.53
CA LEU A 54 -8.88 3.42 19.88
C LEU A 54 -8.69 3.45 18.35
N ASN A 55 -9.10 4.55 17.73
CA ASN A 55 -8.94 4.74 16.28
C ASN A 55 -7.47 4.92 15.88
N SER A 56 -6.65 5.59 16.70
CA SER A 56 -5.21 5.74 16.44
C SER A 56 -4.38 4.49 16.75
N LEU A 57 -4.89 3.56 17.59
CA LEU A 57 -4.10 2.42 18.06
C LEU A 57 -4.08 1.20 17.13
N ILE A 58 -4.93 1.10 16.10
CA ILE A 58 -5.10 -0.20 15.41
C ILE A 58 -4.53 -0.25 13.99
N ILE A 59 -4.63 0.81 13.18
CA ILE A 59 -4.04 0.93 11.83
C ILE A 59 -3.93 2.42 11.49
N PRO A 60 -2.82 2.98 10.98
CA PRO A 60 -2.77 4.39 10.55
C PRO A 60 -3.61 4.66 9.29
N LEU A 61 -3.96 5.91 9.00
CA LEU A 61 -4.63 6.28 7.74
C LEU A 61 -3.81 5.76 6.55
N GLY A 62 -4.48 5.16 5.57
CA GLY A 62 -3.86 4.51 4.41
C GLY A 62 -3.27 3.11 4.71
N GLY A 63 -3.16 2.72 5.98
CA GLY A 63 -2.73 1.38 6.37
C GLY A 63 -3.78 0.33 5.98
N VAL A 64 -3.29 -0.88 5.69
CA VAL A 64 -4.11 -2.02 5.22
C VAL A 64 -4.06 -3.15 6.24
N ARG A 65 -5.18 -3.82 6.48
CA ARG A 65 -5.29 -5.03 7.32
C ARG A 65 -6.25 -6.04 6.73
N GLU A 66 -6.03 -7.31 7.06
CA GLU A 66 -6.95 -8.40 6.80
C GLU A 66 -8.23 -8.35 7.66
N ASP A 67 -9.38 -8.52 7.02
CA ASP A 67 -10.71 -8.53 7.66
C ASP A 67 -11.63 -9.55 6.98
N ASN A 68 -11.28 -10.84 7.12
CA ASN A 68 -11.98 -11.94 6.43
C ASN A 68 -13.45 -12.09 6.83
N LEU A 69 -13.81 -11.64 8.04
CA LEU A 69 -15.17 -11.69 8.57
C LEU A 69 -15.94 -10.37 8.38
N ASP A 70 -15.35 -9.39 7.68
CA ASP A 70 -15.99 -8.12 7.36
C ASP A 70 -16.47 -7.34 8.60
N GLN A 71 -15.67 -7.30 9.66
CA GLN A 71 -16.03 -6.72 10.96
C GLN A 71 -15.58 -5.27 11.15
N LEU A 72 -14.64 -4.79 10.34
CA LEU A 72 -14.17 -3.40 10.45
C LEU A 72 -15.25 -2.43 9.96
N ASP A 73 -15.49 -1.39 10.77
CA ASP A 73 -16.52 -0.38 10.52
C ASP A 73 -16.31 0.32 9.15
N PRO A 74 -17.33 0.30 8.26
CA PRO A 74 -17.23 0.89 6.93
C PRO A 74 -17.07 2.41 6.91
N ASN A 75 -17.31 3.10 8.03
CA ASN A 75 -17.03 4.53 8.15
C ASN A 75 -15.52 4.83 8.19
N TYR A 76 -14.74 3.91 8.77
CA TYR A 76 -13.29 4.06 8.94
C TYR A 76 -12.50 3.21 7.96
N PHE A 77 -13.11 2.17 7.39
CA PHE A 77 -12.44 1.20 6.53
C PHE A 77 -13.18 0.95 5.23
N ARG A 78 -12.43 0.73 4.14
CA ARG A 78 -12.96 0.36 2.82
C ARG A 78 -12.19 -0.81 2.27
N ASP A 79 -12.83 -1.65 1.45
CA ASP A 79 -12.12 -2.72 0.75
C ASP A 79 -10.99 -2.13 -0.10
N ALA A 80 -9.80 -2.72 0.00
CA ALA A 80 -8.65 -2.37 -0.82
C ALA A 80 -8.79 -3.06 -2.19
N ASN A 81 -9.74 -2.60 -3.00
CA ASN A 81 -10.13 -3.18 -4.29
C ASN A 81 -10.11 -2.15 -5.45
N GLY A 82 -9.41 -1.03 -5.28
CA GLY A 82 -9.34 0.02 -6.31
C GLY A 82 -10.55 0.95 -6.41
N GLN A 83 -11.56 0.80 -5.54
CA GLN A 83 -12.77 1.64 -5.59
C GLN A 83 -12.47 3.14 -5.40
N ALA A 84 -13.30 3.97 -6.03
CA ALA A 84 -13.25 5.42 -5.84
C ALA A 84 -14.02 5.82 -4.57
N ILE A 85 -13.41 6.67 -3.74
CA ILE A 85 -13.99 7.22 -2.51
C ILE A 85 -13.94 8.75 -2.52
N SER A 86 -14.83 9.40 -1.76
CA SER A 86 -14.98 10.86 -1.76
C SER A 86 -13.78 11.58 -1.14
N ARG A 87 -13.21 12.56 -1.86
CA ARG A 87 -12.14 13.45 -1.35
C ARG A 87 -12.62 14.31 -0.18
N THR A 88 -13.87 14.78 -0.21
CA THR A 88 -14.43 15.64 0.84
C THR A 88 -14.73 14.86 2.12
N THR A 89 -15.27 13.65 1.98
CA THR A 89 -15.59 12.79 3.14
C THR A 89 -14.31 12.28 3.82
N PHE A 90 -13.29 11.92 3.03
CA PHE A 90 -12.03 11.36 3.53
C PHE A 90 -10.86 12.33 3.34
N ALA A 91 -11.09 13.61 3.65
CA ALA A 91 -10.13 14.69 3.41
C ALA A 91 -8.80 14.50 4.15
N ALA A 92 -8.82 13.90 5.35
CA ALA A 92 -7.60 13.63 6.12
C ALA A 92 -6.67 12.66 5.37
N LEU A 93 -7.20 11.56 4.85
CA LEU A 93 -6.43 10.63 4.03
C LEU A 93 -6.02 11.28 2.70
N TRP A 94 -6.94 11.98 2.04
CA TRP A 94 -6.63 12.67 0.78
C TRP A 94 -5.44 13.61 0.93
N ASN A 95 -5.40 14.45 1.99
CA ASN A 95 -4.30 15.38 2.24
C ASN A 95 -2.94 14.70 2.52
N LEU A 96 -2.94 13.44 2.97
CA LEU A 96 -1.72 12.65 3.14
C LEU A 96 -1.19 12.13 1.79
N VAL A 97 -2.08 11.65 0.91
CA VAL A 97 -1.71 11.01 -0.36
C VAL A 97 -1.54 11.99 -1.51
N HIS A 98 -2.16 13.17 -1.43
CA HIS A 98 -2.16 14.20 -2.46
C HIS A 98 -1.30 15.41 -2.11
N LYS A 99 -0.66 15.98 -3.13
CA LYS A 99 0.02 17.28 -3.10
C LYS A 99 -0.27 18.06 -4.39
N ALA A 100 -0.32 19.39 -4.29
CA ALA A 100 -0.44 20.27 -5.44
C ALA A 100 0.93 20.60 -6.03
N VAL A 101 1.05 20.50 -7.35
CA VAL A 101 2.21 20.97 -8.12
C VAL A 101 2.05 22.46 -8.36
N SER A 102 2.93 23.26 -7.78
CA SER A 102 2.92 24.73 -7.93
C SER A 102 3.47 25.18 -9.28
N GLY A 103 4.25 24.34 -9.94
CA GLY A 103 4.85 24.61 -11.24
C GLY A 103 5.98 23.64 -11.55
N ILE A 104 6.32 23.53 -12.83
CA ILE A 104 7.55 22.89 -13.32
C ILE A 104 8.52 23.98 -13.74
N ASN A 105 9.80 23.82 -13.41
CA ASN A 105 10.89 24.64 -13.92
C ASN A 105 11.72 23.86 -14.95
N PRO A 106 11.46 24.05 -16.26
CA PRO A 106 12.19 23.38 -17.35
C PRO A 106 13.70 23.59 -17.33
N SER A 107 14.18 24.74 -16.85
CA SER A 107 15.62 25.03 -16.84
C SER A 107 16.42 24.18 -15.85
N THR A 108 15.72 23.49 -14.94
CA THR A 108 16.32 22.69 -13.86
C THR A 108 15.70 21.30 -13.73
N ASP A 109 14.74 20.97 -14.58
CA ASP A 109 13.93 19.74 -14.51
C ASP A 109 13.26 19.49 -13.15
N ARG A 110 12.87 20.57 -12.47
CA ARG A 110 12.29 20.48 -11.12
C ARG A 110 10.78 20.66 -11.12
N VAL A 111 10.11 19.77 -10.40
CA VAL A 111 8.70 19.84 -10.07
C VAL A 111 8.55 20.47 -8.69
N GLY A 112 7.95 21.66 -8.62
CA GLY A 112 7.70 22.38 -7.38
C GLY A 112 6.50 21.82 -6.63
N ILE A 113 6.73 21.31 -5.42
CA ILE A 113 5.72 20.80 -4.50
C ILE A 113 6.17 21.12 -3.07
N SER A 114 5.53 22.09 -2.43
CA SER A 114 5.88 22.49 -1.06
C SER A 114 5.69 21.34 -0.06
N ALA A 115 6.69 21.14 0.80
CA ALA A 115 6.67 20.14 1.87
C ALA A 115 6.18 18.75 1.41
N HIS A 116 6.69 18.27 0.28
CA HIS A 116 6.25 17.00 -0.31
C HIS A 116 6.64 15.76 0.53
N GLY A 117 7.65 15.88 1.39
CA GLY A 117 8.05 14.82 2.33
C GLY A 117 8.42 13.50 1.64
N ARG A 118 9.07 13.58 0.47
CA ARG A 118 9.54 12.41 -0.31
C ARG A 118 11.06 12.35 -0.29
N THR A 119 11.59 11.13 -0.28
CA THR A 119 13.02 10.86 -0.34
C THR A 119 13.42 10.34 -1.72
N GLU A 120 14.72 10.31 -1.99
CA GLU A 120 15.30 9.71 -3.21
C GLU A 120 14.71 8.31 -3.47
N GLY A 121 14.31 8.06 -4.72
CA GLY A 121 13.75 6.78 -5.14
C GLY A 121 12.29 6.55 -4.76
N SER A 122 11.61 7.49 -4.09
CA SER A 122 10.16 7.39 -3.85
C SER A 122 9.38 7.40 -5.17
N LEU A 123 8.25 6.71 -5.23
CA LEU A 123 7.37 6.75 -6.40
C LEU A 123 6.34 7.88 -6.25
N VAL A 124 6.07 8.57 -7.37
CA VAL A 124 5.03 9.59 -7.51
C VAL A 124 4.27 9.42 -8.83
N LYS A 125 3.07 9.99 -8.93
CA LYS A 125 2.23 9.97 -10.14
C LYS A 125 1.52 11.30 -10.30
N PHE A 126 1.34 11.77 -11.53
CA PHE A 126 0.73 13.07 -11.83
C PHE A 126 -0.64 12.93 -12.50
N SER A 127 -1.52 13.91 -12.28
CA SER A 127 -2.86 13.94 -12.88
C SER A 127 -2.89 14.50 -14.30
N PHE A 128 -1.78 15.09 -14.76
CA PHE A 128 -1.70 15.83 -16.02
C PHE A 128 -0.61 15.27 -16.95
N SER A 129 -0.78 15.54 -18.24
CA SER A 129 0.22 15.31 -19.27
C SER A 129 0.70 16.64 -19.83
N GLY A 130 1.99 16.78 -20.08
CA GLY A 130 2.63 18.02 -20.56
C GLY A 130 4.00 18.23 -19.93
N GLY A 131 4.84 19.03 -20.58
CA GLY A 131 6.17 19.35 -20.07
C GLY A 131 7.07 18.14 -19.85
N GLY A 132 6.94 17.09 -20.67
CA GLY A 132 7.67 15.82 -20.51
C GLY A 132 6.99 14.79 -19.60
N ILE A 133 5.96 15.18 -18.85
CA ILE A 133 5.20 14.29 -17.96
C ILE A 133 4.03 13.66 -18.73
N THR A 134 3.79 12.37 -18.48
CA THR A 134 2.59 11.65 -18.91
C THR A 134 1.72 11.35 -17.69
N ALA A 135 0.44 11.70 -17.75
CA ALA A 135 -0.52 11.44 -16.69
C ALA A 135 -0.57 9.95 -16.35
N LEU A 136 -0.81 9.64 -15.08
CA LEU A 136 -0.98 8.29 -14.55
C LEU A 136 0.26 7.38 -14.65
N VAL A 137 1.37 7.85 -15.21
CA VAL A 137 2.65 7.13 -15.20
C VAL A 137 3.37 7.37 -13.87
N LYS A 138 3.96 6.29 -13.34
CA LYS A 138 4.76 6.34 -12.11
C LYS A 138 6.18 6.82 -12.43
N TYR A 139 6.66 7.76 -11.65
CA TYR A 139 8.01 8.30 -11.74
C TYR A 139 8.75 8.17 -10.41
N TYR A 140 10.06 8.03 -10.48
CA TYR A 140 10.93 8.01 -9.30
C TYR A 140 11.42 9.42 -8.99
N VAL A 141 11.25 9.84 -7.74
CA VAL A 141 11.76 11.09 -7.17
C VAL A 141 13.28 11.07 -7.13
N ARG A 142 13.90 12.12 -7.67
CA ARG A 142 15.35 12.32 -7.75
C ARG A 142 15.74 13.69 -7.20
N ASN A 143 16.88 13.75 -6.52
CA ASN A 143 17.45 14.96 -5.95
C ASN A 143 16.44 15.84 -5.17
N PRO A 144 15.64 15.26 -4.25
CA PRO A 144 14.61 16.00 -3.53
C PRO A 144 15.21 17.05 -2.60
N THR A 145 14.54 18.19 -2.51
CA THR A 145 14.69 19.15 -1.43
C THR A 145 13.46 19.07 -0.52
N THR A 146 13.17 20.11 0.27
CA THR A 146 11.91 20.20 1.01
C THR A 146 10.72 20.53 0.10
N ASN A 147 10.96 21.27 -0.98
CA ASN A 147 9.91 21.94 -1.76
C ASN A 147 9.91 21.61 -3.26
N ASP A 148 10.85 20.80 -3.71
CA ASP A 148 10.92 20.37 -5.10
C ASP A 148 11.74 19.09 -5.25
N PHE A 149 11.61 18.46 -6.41
CA PHE A 149 12.43 17.33 -6.82
C PHE A 149 12.49 17.25 -8.34
N GLN A 150 13.48 16.51 -8.84
CA GLN A 150 13.53 16.05 -10.22
C GLN A 150 12.91 14.66 -10.30
N ILE A 151 12.62 14.17 -11.51
CA ILE A 151 12.02 12.85 -11.69
C ILE A 151 12.78 12.00 -12.71
N SER A 152 12.59 10.68 -12.66
CA SER A 152 13.14 9.73 -13.62
C SER A 152 12.17 8.58 -13.88
N ALA A 153 12.28 7.92 -15.04
CA ALA A 153 11.41 6.81 -15.42
C ALA A 153 11.78 5.48 -14.72
N THR A 154 13.01 5.35 -14.21
CA THR A 154 13.51 4.15 -13.53
C THR A 154 14.19 4.53 -12.22
N ALA A 155 14.28 3.59 -11.26
CA ALA A 155 14.69 3.87 -9.88
C ALA A 155 16.01 4.66 -9.74
N THR A 156 16.98 4.40 -10.62
CA THR A 156 18.27 5.09 -10.67
C THR A 156 18.54 5.68 -12.06
N GLY A 157 17.48 6.00 -12.81
CA GLY A 157 17.56 6.43 -14.21
C GLY A 157 18.15 7.82 -14.43
N ALA A 158 18.24 8.22 -15.69
CA ALA A 158 18.53 9.62 -16.02
C ALA A 158 17.39 10.53 -15.55
N ILE A 159 17.71 11.78 -15.23
CA ILE A 159 16.70 12.81 -15.00
C ILE A 159 15.87 12.98 -16.26
N LEU A 160 14.54 13.06 -16.09
CA LEU A 160 13.61 13.32 -17.16
C LEU A 160 13.70 14.79 -17.56
N ASP A 161 13.91 15.05 -18.85
CA ASP A 161 13.89 16.39 -19.43
C ASP A 161 12.46 16.96 -19.37
N LEU A 162 12.27 18.03 -18.60
CA LEU A 162 10.99 18.70 -18.44
C LEU A 162 10.93 19.93 -19.33
N THR A 163 9.99 19.97 -20.27
CA THR A 163 10.06 20.92 -21.40
C THR A 163 9.16 22.13 -21.27
N SER A 164 8.20 22.15 -20.33
CA SER A 164 7.30 23.28 -20.12
C SER A 164 6.72 23.30 -18.71
N ASN A 165 6.30 24.49 -18.26
CA ASN A 165 5.62 24.64 -16.97
C ASN A 165 4.26 23.92 -16.98
N GLN A 166 3.94 23.20 -15.92
CA GLN A 166 2.64 22.58 -15.67
C GLN A 166 2.25 22.73 -14.21
N THR A 167 0.95 22.77 -13.95
CA THR A 167 0.35 22.75 -12.61
C THR A 167 -0.69 21.64 -12.56
N GLY A 168 -0.92 21.07 -11.38
CA GLY A 168 -1.93 20.05 -11.19
C GLY A 168 -1.69 19.25 -9.92
N ASP A 169 -2.15 18.02 -9.91
CA ASP A 169 -2.11 17.16 -8.73
C ASP A 169 -1.00 16.11 -8.84
N CYS A 170 -0.40 15.80 -7.71
CA CYS A 170 0.58 14.74 -7.53
C CYS A 170 0.10 13.79 -6.42
N ILE A 171 0.13 12.50 -6.70
CA ILE A 171 -0.05 11.45 -5.70
C ILE A 171 1.34 10.97 -5.27
N VAL A 172 1.58 10.97 -3.96
CA VAL A 172 2.87 10.64 -3.34
C VAL A 172 2.97 9.19 -2.83
N ASP A 173 1.86 8.44 -2.90
CA ASP A 173 1.80 6.99 -2.74
C ASP A 173 1.02 6.42 -3.93
N THR A 174 1.76 5.79 -4.85
CA THR A 174 1.21 5.43 -6.16
C THR A 174 0.22 4.27 -6.15
N GLU A 175 0.00 3.62 -5.00
CA GLU A 175 -1.11 2.67 -4.84
C GLU A 175 -2.47 3.38 -4.88
N PHE A 176 -2.52 4.67 -4.57
CA PHE A 176 -3.73 5.49 -4.71
C PHE A 176 -3.90 6.03 -6.14
N GLY A 177 -5.14 6.30 -6.51
CA GLY A 177 -5.52 6.86 -7.81
C GLY A 177 -6.22 8.20 -7.72
N PHE A 178 -6.28 8.92 -8.83
CA PHE A 178 -6.92 10.25 -8.90
C PHE A 178 -8.45 10.19 -8.93
N GLY A 179 -9.07 9.00 -8.97
CA GLY A 179 -10.51 8.84 -9.09
C GLY A 179 -11.04 9.41 -10.40
N ASP A 180 -12.14 10.13 -10.32
CA ASP A 180 -12.72 10.97 -11.38
C ASP A 180 -11.88 12.24 -11.72
N GLY A 181 -10.75 12.44 -11.04
CA GLY A 181 -9.89 13.61 -11.22
C GLY A 181 -10.35 14.87 -10.49
N SER A 182 -11.48 14.83 -9.77
CA SER A 182 -12.07 16.04 -9.15
C SER A 182 -12.63 15.78 -7.75
N THR A 183 -13.62 14.90 -7.62
CA THR A 183 -14.38 14.74 -6.36
C THR A 183 -14.03 13.46 -5.61
N THR A 184 -13.33 12.53 -6.25
CA THR A 184 -12.99 11.21 -5.71
C THR A 184 -11.51 10.87 -5.86
N PHE A 185 -11.06 9.83 -5.17
CA PHE A 185 -9.75 9.22 -5.33
C PHE A 185 -9.86 7.70 -5.14
N ASN A 186 -9.00 6.92 -5.80
CA ASN A 186 -9.02 5.47 -5.66
C ASN A 186 -8.18 5.03 -4.48
N VAL A 187 -8.71 4.08 -3.70
CA VAL A 187 -7.93 3.33 -2.70
C VAL A 187 -7.04 2.28 -3.37
N PRO A 188 -6.04 1.69 -2.66
CA PRO A 188 -5.24 0.59 -3.19
C PRO A 188 -6.09 -0.60 -3.65
N ASP A 189 -5.58 -1.37 -4.61
CA ASP A 189 -6.11 -2.66 -5.00
C ASP A 189 -5.14 -3.78 -4.58
N ARG A 190 -5.55 -4.59 -3.60
CA ARG A 190 -4.74 -5.68 -3.04
C ARG A 190 -5.25 -7.07 -3.43
N ARG A 191 -6.16 -7.15 -4.40
CA ARG A 191 -6.70 -8.43 -4.86
C ARG A 191 -5.63 -9.19 -5.65
N GLY A 192 -5.44 -10.46 -5.33
CA GLY A 192 -4.58 -11.38 -6.08
C GLY A 192 -3.06 -11.16 -5.94
N ILE A 193 -2.63 -10.17 -5.15
CA ILE A 193 -1.21 -9.85 -4.97
C ILE A 193 -0.77 -10.05 -3.51
N PHE A 194 0.50 -10.40 -3.32
CA PHE A 194 1.10 -10.47 -1.99
C PHE A 194 1.91 -9.20 -1.69
N PRO A 195 1.87 -8.66 -0.46
CA PRO A 195 2.73 -7.55 -0.09
C PRO A 195 4.18 -8.02 0.09
N ARG A 196 5.13 -7.19 -0.35
CA ARG A 196 6.55 -7.31 -0.05
C ARG A 196 7.00 -6.05 0.69
N GLY A 197 7.86 -6.20 1.69
CA GLY A 197 8.46 -5.05 2.36
C GLY A 197 9.28 -4.22 1.37
N ALA A 198 9.05 -2.91 1.32
CA ALA A 198 9.77 -1.99 0.44
C ALA A 198 11.24 -1.85 0.84
N GLY A 199 12.08 -1.54 -0.14
CA GLY A 199 13.50 -1.28 -0.02
C GLY A 199 14.37 -2.52 -0.10
N VAL A 200 15.68 -2.28 -0.01
CA VAL A 200 16.70 -3.33 0.02
C VAL A 200 16.92 -3.78 1.45
N HIS A 201 16.80 -5.08 1.71
CA HIS A 201 17.07 -5.66 3.01
C HIS A 201 18.54 -5.43 3.42
N GLY A 202 18.82 -5.19 4.70
CA GLY A 202 20.19 -4.87 5.15
C GLY A 202 21.22 -6.00 5.01
N THR A 203 20.84 -7.25 5.33
CA THR A 203 21.80 -8.36 5.44
C THR A 203 21.40 -9.69 4.79
N ARG A 204 20.12 -9.88 4.43
CA ARG A 204 19.64 -11.16 3.89
C ARG A 204 19.83 -11.20 2.39
N ALA A 205 20.68 -12.12 1.95
CA ALA A 205 20.91 -12.38 0.54
C ALA A 205 19.81 -13.25 -0.08
N LYS A 206 19.46 -12.96 -1.33
CA LYS A 206 18.62 -13.82 -2.17
C LYS A 206 19.47 -14.93 -2.82
N ALA A 207 18.82 -15.93 -3.41
CA ALA A 207 19.48 -17.12 -3.95
C ALA A 207 20.60 -16.81 -4.96
N ALA A 208 20.43 -15.79 -5.81
CA ALA A 208 21.44 -15.35 -6.78
C ALA A 208 22.54 -14.43 -6.19
N GLY A 209 22.60 -14.27 -4.87
CA GLY A 209 23.44 -13.26 -4.21
C GLY A 209 22.84 -11.85 -4.24
N GLY A 210 23.46 -10.93 -3.50
CA GLY A 210 22.90 -9.59 -3.21
C GLY A 210 21.66 -9.66 -2.32
N ASN A 211 21.22 -8.52 -1.78
CA ASN A 211 20.12 -8.53 -0.82
C ASN A 211 18.74 -8.59 -1.49
N TYR A 212 17.74 -9.03 -0.72
CA TYR A 212 16.34 -8.91 -1.13
C TYR A 212 15.99 -7.44 -1.37
N ASP A 213 15.24 -7.17 -2.43
CA ASP A 213 14.80 -5.82 -2.80
C ASP A 213 13.30 -5.87 -3.11
N GLY A 214 12.53 -5.03 -2.42
CA GLY A 214 11.11 -4.84 -2.64
C GLY A 214 10.76 -3.65 -3.53
N GLY A 215 11.75 -2.87 -3.96
CA GLY A 215 11.52 -1.61 -4.64
C GLY A 215 10.97 -0.53 -3.71
N ALA A 216 10.56 0.60 -4.28
CA ALA A 216 9.94 1.68 -3.52
C ALA A 216 8.53 1.31 -3.03
N VAL A 217 7.98 2.05 -2.06
CA VAL A 217 6.56 1.94 -1.69
C VAL A 217 5.70 2.20 -2.93
N GLY A 218 4.73 1.31 -3.20
CA GLY A 218 3.88 1.34 -4.39
C GLY A 218 4.49 0.70 -5.66
N TYR A 219 5.65 0.05 -5.54
CA TYR A 219 6.25 -0.74 -6.64
C TYR A 219 5.41 -1.98 -6.97
N GLU A 220 5.20 -2.23 -8.26
CA GLU A 220 4.43 -3.35 -8.79
C GLU A 220 5.36 -4.39 -9.42
N GLY A 221 5.77 -5.37 -8.63
CA GLY A 221 6.51 -6.53 -9.12
C GLY A 221 5.63 -7.49 -9.90
N GLN A 222 6.23 -8.23 -10.82
CA GLN A 222 5.60 -9.36 -11.53
C GLN A 222 6.08 -10.68 -10.93
N ASP A 223 5.38 -11.78 -11.20
CA ASP A 223 5.88 -13.11 -10.87
C ASP A 223 7.16 -13.43 -11.65
N GLN A 224 8.08 -14.16 -11.01
CA GLN A 224 9.41 -14.43 -11.57
C GLN A 224 9.86 -15.85 -11.20
N GLY A 225 10.29 -16.61 -12.20
CA GLY A 225 10.99 -17.87 -12.01
C GLY A 225 12.48 -17.66 -11.78
N HIS A 226 13.12 -18.58 -11.05
CA HIS A 226 14.58 -18.57 -10.93
C HIS A 226 15.21 -19.11 -12.22
N ALA A 227 16.29 -18.48 -12.69
CA ALA A 227 17.07 -19.02 -13.78
C ALA A 227 17.65 -20.38 -13.35
N HIS A 228 17.49 -21.40 -14.20
CA HIS A 228 18.01 -22.74 -13.96
C HIS A 228 18.33 -23.44 -15.28
N GLY A 229 19.17 -24.46 -15.20
CA GLY A 229 19.49 -25.35 -16.32
C GLY A 229 19.08 -26.78 -16.00
N HIS A 230 18.91 -27.58 -17.04
CA HIS A 230 18.72 -29.02 -16.92
C HIS A 230 19.93 -29.72 -17.52
N GLU A 231 20.54 -30.62 -16.75
CA GLU A 231 21.57 -31.53 -17.25
C GLU A 231 20.91 -32.87 -17.63
N LEU A 232 21.33 -33.43 -18.75
CA LEU A 232 20.96 -34.78 -19.16
C LEU A 232 22.10 -35.73 -18.76
N TRP A 233 21.86 -36.58 -17.76
CA TRP A 233 22.78 -37.63 -17.34
C TRP A 233 22.38 -38.99 -17.91
N GLY A 234 23.24 -39.55 -18.77
CA GLY A 234 23.09 -40.88 -19.34
C GLY A 234 24.41 -41.37 -19.93
N GLU A 235 24.62 -42.70 -19.90
CA GLU A 235 25.78 -43.34 -20.53
C GLU A 235 25.51 -43.55 -22.03
N ILE A 236 26.38 -43.05 -22.91
CA ILE A 236 26.31 -43.32 -24.35
C ILE A 236 26.88 -44.73 -24.57
N GLY A 237 26.03 -45.75 -24.45
CA GLY A 237 26.39 -47.15 -24.67
C GLY A 237 26.59 -47.48 -26.16
N SER A 238 27.81 -47.88 -26.55
CA SER A 238 28.12 -48.39 -27.89
C SER A 238 27.57 -49.81 -28.07
N ALA A 239 26.50 -49.97 -28.84
CA ALA A 239 26.06 -51.26 -29.35
C ALA A 239 26.81 -51.59 -30.66
N SER A 240 27.97 -52.24 -30.53
CA SER A 240 28.64 -53.07 -31.56
C SER A 240 28.68 -52.54 -33.00
N GLY A 241 29.83 -51.96 -33.39
CA GLY A 241 30.40 -52.15 -34.73
C GLY A 241 30.06 -51.14 -35.83
N SER A 242 29.32 -50.08 -35.52
CA SER A 242 29.11 -48.94 -36.41
C SER A 242 28.84 -47.69 -35.51
N GLY A 243 29.64 -46.59 -35.51
CA GLY A 243 29.53 -45.35 -34.68
C GLY A 243 29.19 -43.96 -35.35
N THR A 244 27.93 -43.54 -35.34
CA THR A 244 27.34 -42.27 -35.85
C THR A 244 26.80 -41.68 -34.58
N ALA A 245 26.05 -40.60 -34.67
CA ALA A 245 25.17 -40.21 -33.59
C ALA A 245 23.73 -40.80 -33.76
N HIS A 246 23.52 -42.08 -34.11
CA HIS A 246 22.38 -42.86 -33.57
C HIS A 246 22.44 -43.30 -32.09
N PHE A 247 23.53 -43.35 -31.35
CA PHE A 247 24.91 -43.09 -31.71
C PHE A 247 25.58 -44.21 -32.59
N ASN A 248 25.23 -44.43 -33.91
CA ASN A 248 25.74 -45.53 -34.80
C ASN A 248 26.02 -45.30 -36.35
N THR A 249 27.26 -45.55 -36.87
CA THR A 249 27.98 -44.92 -38.04
C THR A 249 27.13 -44.99 -39.27
N THR A 250 27.36 -44.06 -40.19
CA THR A 250 26.95 -44.07 -41.61
C THR A 250 25.76 -43.19 -41.98
N SER A 251 25.92 -41.87 -41.82
CA SER A 251 25.57 -40.96 -42.91
C SER A 251 26.19 -39.57 -42.76
N ALA A 252 26.46 -38.96 -43.90
CA ALA A 252 27.16 -37.70 -44.05
C ALA A 252 26.49 -36.54 -43.29
N ASN A 253 27.27 -35.90 -42.42
CA ASN A 253 27.17 -34.49 -42.02
C ASN A 253 25.76 -33.89 -41.85
N THR A 254 24.94 -34.40 -40.92
CA THR A 254 23.76 -33.70 -40.41
C THR A 254 23.60 -33.87 -38.89
N THR A 255 24.20 -32.96 -38.12
CA THR A 255 24.14 -32.90 -36.65
C THR A 255 22.77 -32.42 -36.18
N ARG A 256 21.75 -33.30 -36.14
CA ARG A 256 20.44 -32.99 -35.55
C ARG A 256 20.05 -34.11 -34.58
N LEU A 257 20.12 -33.84 -33.26
CA LEU A 257 19.69 -34.72 -32.16
C LEU A 257 18.20 -35.10 -32.18
N PHE A 258 17.45 -34.64 -33.18
CA PHE A 258 16.02 -34.43 -33.13
C PHE A 258 15.43 -34.51 -34.55
N ALA A 259 15.07 -35.72 -35.00
CA ALA A 259 14.41 -35.91 -36.29
C ALA A 259 12.96 -35.40 -36.21
N GLY A 260 12.73 -34.18 -36.69
CA GLY A 260 11.43 -33.51 -36.66
C GLY A 260 11.58 -32.00 -36.58
N GLY A 261 12.37 -31.42 -37.48
CA GLY A 261 12.53 -29.98 -37.62
C GLY A 261 11.28 -29.35 -38.23
N GLY A 262 10.24 -29.17 -37.43
CA GLY A 262 9.30 -28.06 -37.61
C GLY A 262 9.93 -26.77 -37.05
N PRO A 263 9.38 -25.57 -37.34
CA PRO A 263 10.02 -24.28 -37.03
C PRO A 263 10.28 -24.00 -35.54
N THR A 264 9.85 -24.88 -34.64
CA THR A 264 10.03 -24.81 -33.19
C THR A 264 10.20 -26.23 -32.61
N GLY A 265 11.23 -26.51 -31.80
CA GLY A 265 11.33 -27.77 -31.04
C GLY A 265 12.61 -28.56 -31.27
N GLN A 266 13.40 -28.87 -30.24
CA GLN A 266 12.92 -29.68 -29.13
C GLN A 266 13.37 -29.20 -27.74
N PRO A 267 12.41 -28.85 -26.86
CA PRO A 267 12.59 -28.86 -25.42
C PRO A 267 12.14 -30.21 -24.81
N VAL A 268 12.64 -30.52 -23.61
CA VAL A 268 11.95 -31.39 -22.65
C VAL A 268 10.49 -30.94 -22.60
N ARG A 269 9.57 -31.76 -23.15
CA ARG A 269 8.20 -31.32 -23.45
C ARG A 269 7.34 -31.17 -22.20
N ASN A 270 7.60 -32.01 -21.20
CA ASN A 270 6.81 -32.10 -19.98
C ASN A 270 7.75 -32.33 -18.79
N ILE A 271 7.43 -31.71 -17.66
CA ILE A 271 8.04 -32.04 -16.37
C ILE A 271 7.34 -33.31 -15.87
N ASN A 272 8.11 -34.36 -15.57
CA ASN A 272 7.59 -35.60 -15.03
C ASN A 272 7.77 -35.66 -13.51
N THR A 273 6.97 -36.49 -12.83
CA THR A 273 7.20 -36.83 -11.42
C THR A 273 8.53 -37.58 -11.26
N ASP A 274 9.19 -37.37 -10.11
CA ASP A 274 10.33 -38.18 -9.67
C ASP A 274 9.91 -39.43 -8.87
N GLY A 275 8.61 -39.70 -8.79
CA GLY A 275 8.03 -40.83 -8.05
C GLY A 275 8.00 -40.68 -6.53
N THR A 276 8.63 -39.63 -5.98
CA THR A 276 8.74 -39.41 -4.52
C THR A 276 7.96 -38.17 -4.07
N ASN A 277 8.02 -37.10 -4.84
CA ASN A 277 7.45 -35.79 -4.50
C ASN A 277 6.08 -35.52 -5.16
N GLY A 278 5.45 -36.58 -5.69
CA GLY A 278 4.16 -36.52 -6.37
C GLY A 278 4.24 -35.88 -7.76
N PRO A 279 3.10 -35.74 -8.46
CA PRO A 279 3.05 -35.10 -9.76
C PRO A 279 3.29 -33.58 -9.65
N PRO A 280 4.05 -32.98 -10.58
CA PRO A 280 4.17 -31.53 -10.69
C PRO A 280 2.79 -30.86 -10.86
N ARG A 281 2.62 -29.70 -10.22
CA ARG A 281 1.41 -28.85 -10.39
C ARG A 281 1.70 -27.81 -11.47
N PHE A 282 0.73 -27.61 -12.36
CA PHE A 282 0.83 -26.67 -13.49
C PHE A 282 -0.24 -25.57 -13.36
N GLY A 283 0.09 -24.38 -13.86
CA GLY A 283 -0.78 -23.21 -13.89
C GLY A 283 -0.21 -22.17 -14.85
N ASN A 284 -0.91 -21.04 -15.02
CA ASN A 284 -0.47 -19.90 -15.82
C ASN A 284 0.33 -18.85 -15.01
N GLU A 285 0.47 -19.05 -13.70
CA GLU A 285 1.17 -18.15 -12.77
C GLU A 285 2.15 -18.96 -11.92
N THR A 286 3.34 -18.39 -11.67
CA THR A 286 4.26 -18.95 -10.68
C THR A 286 3.88 -18.47 -9.28
N SER A 287 3.13 -19.29 -8.53
CA SER A 287 2.69 -18.94 -7.17
C SER A 287 2.97 -20.05 -6.14
N PRO A 288 3.33 -19.68 -4.90
CA PRO A 288 3.37 -20.62 -3.79
C PRO A 288 1.94 -20.97 -3.35
N ALA A 289 1.80 -21.97 -2.48
CA ALA A 289 0.51 -22.24 -1.83
C ALA A 289 0.01 -20.99 -1.06
N SER A 290 -1.27 -20.67 -1.21
CA SER A 290 -1.86 -19.44 -0.65
C SER A 290 -3.32 -19.65 -0.25
N VAL A 291 -3.83 -18.70 0.55
CA VAL A 291 -5.26 -18.57 0.89
C VAL A 291 -5.70 -17.15 0.58
N GLY A 292 -6.90 -17.00 0.01
CA GLY A 292 -7.48 -15.70 -0.25
C GLY A 292 -7.96 -15.03 1.04
N VAL A 293 -7.54 -13.79 1.26
CA VAL A 293 -7.97 -12.95 2.39
C VAL A 293 -8.59 -11.64 1.89
N ARG A 294 -9.47 -11.05 2.68
CA ARG A 294 -10.05 -9.73 2.39
C ARG A 294 -9.19 -8.65 3.02
N PHE A 295 -8.71 -7.70 2.22
CA PHE A 295 -7.96 -6.55 2.69
C PHE A 295 -8.85 -5.30 2.77
N LYS A 296 -8.76 -4.57 3.88
CA LYS A 296 -9.36 -3.25 4.04
C LYS A 296 -8.30 -2.19 4.34
N VAL A 297 -8.48 -1.01 3.76
CA VAL A 297 -7.67 0.18 4.00
C VAL A 297 -8.36 1.13 4.97
N ARG A 298 -7.60 1.76 5.86
CA ARG A 298 -8.12 2.81 6.74
C ARG A 298 -8.28 4.13 5.99
N VAL A 299 -9.48 4.69 6.00
CA VAL A 299 -9.86 5.92 5.27
C VAL A 299 -10.24 7.09 6.17
N ALA A 300 -10.56 6.84 7.45
CA ALA A 300 -10.85 7.86 8.46
C ALA A 300 -10.31 7.45 9.86
#